data_AF-A0A849A9N6-F1
#
_entry.id   AF-A0A849A9N6-F1
#
_cell.length_a   1.000
_cell.length_b   1.000
_cell.length_c   1.000
_cell.angle_alpha   90.00
_cell.angle_beta   90.00
_cell.angle_gamma   90.00
#
_symmetry.space_group_name_H-M   'P 1'
#
loop_
_entity.id
_entity.type
_entity.pdbx_description
1 polymer ?
#
loop_
_entity_poly.entity_id
_entity_poly.type
_entity_poly.pdbx_seq_one_letter_code
_entity_poly.pdbx_strand_id
1 'polypeptide(L)'
;MFGRKNSAKSAARRASETLSELSGSLTEVQSLRKSAEKSAARAAKAAEQTEAKAIAAAAKEQAKADKAAAKVADTQRKAERKQLKEMTALERKQAKSARKAEEAAAKPTKAEKKTIKAEEKMAKELAKHPQTLFERATDPKSAKRALSVAKVIGPVLAPLALRAATGTRDWMDSRRAVKLGVPINEVGAYKGPTGAVEARLDGLRSSINDLRSRRSGDLQVTRFAEVANGRITDLTAAVRASVSMPAGRRRNTLSAVNAELNQIDADLMSHLVQR
;
A
#
# COMPACT_ATOMS: atom_id res chain seq x y z
N MET A 1 -19.84 107.95 -24.85
CA MET A 1 -20.43 106.59 -25.04
C MET A 1 -19.46 105.52 -25.59
N PHE A 2 -18.12 105.71 -25.57
CA PHE A 2 -17.18 104.78 -26.27
C PHE A 2 -16.40 103.78 -25.39
N GLY A 3 -16.42 103.87 -24.06
CA GLY A 3 -15.60 103.01 -23.17
C GLY A 3 -16.14 101.59 -22.89
N ARG A 4 -17.46 101.38 -22.94
CA ARG A 4 -18.07 100.07 -22.58
C ARG A 4 -17.89 98.98 -23.65
N LYS A 5 -17.70 99.35 -24.91
CA LYS A 5 -17.57 98.37 -26.02
C LYS A 5 -16.18 97.73 -26.09
N ASN A 6 -15.13 98.41 -25.63
CA ASN A 6 -13.77 97.87 -25.67
C ASN A 6 -13.48 96.90 -24.51
N SER A 7 -14.10 97.10 -23.34
CA SER A 7 -13.96 96.20 -22.19
C SER A 7 -14.54 94.81 -22.48
N ALA A 8 -15.76 94.74 -23.03
CA ALA A 8 -16.41 93.48 -23.42
C ALA A 8 -15.61 92.68 -24.47
N LYS A 9 -14.98 93.39 -25.42
CA LYS A 9 -14.15 92.76 -26.46
C LYS A 9 -12.85 92.18 -25.90
N SER A 10 -12.27 92.81 -24.87
CA SER A 10 -11.07 92.31 -24.17
C SER A 10 -11.37 91.09 -23.28
N ALA A 11 -12.54 91.08 -22.62
CA ALA A 11 -12.98 89.95 -21.81
C ALA A 11 -13.28 88.72 -22.66
N ALA A 12 -13.92 88.91 -23.83
CA ALA A 12 -14.17 87.84 -24.79
C ALA A 12 -12.88 87.22 -25.35
N ARG A 13 -11.85 88.04 -25.62
CA ARG A 13 -10.53 87.54 -26.06
C ARG A 13 -9.81 86.73 -24.99
N ARG A 14 -9.80 87.21 -23.74
CA ARG A 14 -9.22 86.46 -22.62
C ARG A 14 -9.96 85.14 -22.37
N ALA A 15 -11.29 85.13 -22.46
CA ALA A 15 -12.07 83.90 -22.35
C ALA A 15 -11.71 82.90 -23.47
N SER A 16 -11.53 83.36 -24.72
CA SER A 16 -11.10 82.48 -25.81
C SER A 16 -9.68 81.95 -25.65
N GLU A 17 -8.75 82.75 -25.10
CA GLU A 17 -7.39 82.31 -24.80
C GLU A 17 -7.40 81.24 -23.70
N THR A 18 -8.14 81.45 -22.61
CA THR A 18 -8.27 80.45 -21.54
C THR A 18 -8.92 79.15 -21.99
N LEU A 19 -9.90 79.21 -22.91
CA LEU A 19 -10.51 78.02 -23.50
C LEU A 19 -9.52 77.26 -24.40
N SER A 20 -8.67 77.99 -25.13
CA SER A 20 -7.62 77.37 -25.95
C SER A 20 -6.56 76.67 -25.08
N GLU A 21 -6.13 77.28 -23.98
CA GLU A 21 -5.19 76.68 -23.01
C GLU A 21 -5.80 75.46 -22.30
N LEU A 22 -7.08 75.52 -21.89
CA LEU A 22 -7.77 74.36 -21.32
C LEU A 22 -7.90 73.21 -22.32
N SER A 23 -8.20 73.48 -23.58
CA SER A 23 -8.25 72.44 -24.62
C SER A 23 -6.88 71.83 -24.92
N GLY A 24 -5.82 72.64 -24.93
CA GLY A 24 -4.43 72.17 -25.03
C GLY A 24 -4.08 71.24 -23.88
N SER A 25 -4.34 71.66 -22.63
CA SER A 25 -4.05 70.84 -21.44
C SER A 25 -4.83 69.51 -21.42
N LEU A 26 -6.08 69.49 -21.91
CA LEU A 26 -6.89 68.27 -21.99
C LEU A 26 -6.31 67.26 -22.99
N THR A 27 -5.82 67.73 -24.14
CA THR A 27 -5.19 66.85 -25.14
C THR A 27 -3.84 66.30 -24.67
N GLU A 28 -3.08 67.11 -23.94
CA GLU A 28 -1.82 66.69 -23.32
C GLU A 28 -2.06 65.62 -22.24
N VAL A 29 -3.05 65.80 -21.38
CA VAL A 29 -3.46 64.80 -20.36
C VAL A 29 -3.95 63.50 -21.01
N GLN A 30 -4.69 63.56 -22.12
CA GLN A 30 -5.10 62.36 -22.86
C GLN A 30 -3.91 61.62 -23.49
N SER A 31 -2.91 62.35 -23.99
CA SER A 31 -1.70 61.76 -24.57
C SER A 31 -0.84 61.08 -23.52
N LEU A 32 -0.71 61.71 -22.33
CA LEU A 32 -0.02 61.14 -21.18
C LEU A 32 -0.71 59.88 -20.69
N ARG A 33 -2.05 59.88 -20.59
CA ARG A 33 -2.82 58.69 -20.22
C ARG A 33 -2.63 57.54 -21.21
N LYS A 34 -2.71 57.81 -22.52
CA LYS A 34 -2.44 56.78 -23.56
C LYS A 34 -1.02 56.24 -23.49
N SER A 35 -0.03 57.10 -23.22
CA SER A 35 1.36 56.68 -23.07
C SER A 35 1.58 55.82 -21.82
N ALA A 36 0.91 56.17 -20.71
CA ALA A 36 0.92 55.41 -19.47
C ALA A 36 0.26 54.04 -19.65
N GLU A 37 -0.92 53.97 -20.28
CA GLU A 37 -1.60 52.70 -20.59
C GLU A 37 -0.75 51.79 -21.50
N LYS A 38 -0.08 52.37 -22.50
CA LYS A 38 0.83 51.61 -23.39
C LYS A 38 2.08 51.10 -22.65
N SER A 39 2.60 51.87 -21.69
CA SER A 39 3.72 51.44 -20.85
C SER A 39 3.32 50.34 -19.86
N ALA A 40 2.12 50.45 -19.27
CA ALA A 40 1.57 49.44 -18.37
C ALA A 40 1.28 48.12 -19.10
N ALA A 41 0.74 48.17 -20.33
CA ALA A 41 0.53 46.98 -21.14
C ALA A 41 1.85 46.28 -21.54
N ARG A 42 2.93 47.04 -21.74
CA ARG A 42 4.27 46.49 -22.00
C ARG A 42 4.87 45.86 -20.74
N ALA A 43 4.69 46.50 -19.58
CA ALA A 43 5.14 45.95 -18.30
C ALA A 43 4.41 44.65 -17.93
N ALA A 44 3.08 44.58 -18.15
CA ALA A 44 2.29 43.37 -17.92
C ALA A 44 2.73 42.21 -18.81
N LYS A 45 2.96 42.45 -20.12
CA LYS A 45 3.50 41.42 -21.03
C LYS A 45 4.90 40.97 -20.67
N ALA A 46 5.75 41.87 -20.15
CA ALA A 46 7.08 41.51 -19.67
C ALA A 46 7.01 40.61 -18.42
N ALA A 47 6.11 40.92 -17.48
CA ALA A 47 5.87 40.10 -16.30
C ALA A 47 5.36 38.70 -16.65
N GLU A 48 4.38 38.58 -17.54
CA GLU A 48 3.85 37.30 -18.01
C GLU A 48 4.93 36.44 -18.71
N GLN A 49 5.82 37.06 -19.49
CA GLN A 49 6.94 36.36 -20.10
C GLN A 49 7.99 35.89 -19.08
N THR A 50 8.19 36.63 -17.98
CA THR A 50 9.09 36.19 -16.90
C THR A 50 8.49 35.02 -16.10
N GLU A 51 7.19 35.05 -15.83
CA GLU A 51 6.47 33.97 -15.17
C GLU A 51 6.45 32.70 -16.04
N ALA A 52 6.15 32.83 -17.33
CA ALA A 52 6.18 31.71 -18.27
C ALA A 52 7.59 31.08 -18.38
N LYS A 53 8.65 31.90 -18.35
CA LYS A 53 10.04 31.41 -18.34
C LYS A 53 10.39 30.72 -17.01
N ALA A 54 9.92 31.23 -15.88
CA ALA A 54 10.13 30.62 -14.57
C ALA A 54 9.41 29.26 -14.45
N ILE A 55 8.16 29.18 -14.94
CA ILE A 55 7.40 27.92 -14.99
C ILE A 55 8.07 26.91 -15.93
N ALA A 56 8.56 27.35 -17.09
CA ALA A 56 9.29 26.49 -18.02
C ALA A 56 10.64 26.01 -17.45
N ALA A 57 11.32 26.83 -16.63
CA ALA A 57 12.54 26.43 -15.93
C ALA A 57 12.24 25.40 -14.83
N ALA A 58 11.20 25.64 -14.01
CA ALA A 58 10.76 24.71 -12.97
C ALA A 58 10.31 23.36 -13.55
N ALA A 59 9.58 23.36 -14.68
CA ALA A 59 9.17 22.13 -15.37
C ALA A 59 10.39 21.35 -15.92
N LYS A 60 11.43 22.04 -16.39
CA LYS A 60 12.69 21.39 -16.83
C LYS A 60 13.46 20.78 -15.66
N GLU A 61 13.42 21.38 -14.48
CA GLU A 61 14.03 20.79 -13.28
C GLU A 61 13.25 19.57 -12.77
N GLN A 62 11.92 19.65 -12.73
CA GLN A 62 11.06 18.52 -12.39
C GLN A 62 11.27 17.34 -13.36
N ALA A 63 11.34 17.59 -14.67
CA ALA A 63 11.61 16.54 -15.65
C ALA A 63 13.01 15.90 -15.51
N LYS A 64 14.01 16.62 -14.99
CA LYS A 64 15.33 16.05 -14.67
C LYS A 64 15.28 15.23 -13.39
N ALA A 65 14.54 15.69 -12.37
CA ALA A 65 14.32 14.95 -11.13
C ALA A 65 13.55 13.64 -11.38
N ASP A 66 12.52 13.65 -12.23
CA ASP A 66 11.76 12.45 -12.59
C ASP A 66 12.61 11.43 -13.35
N LYS A 67 13.48 11.88 -14.25
CA LYS A 67 14.44 11.00 -14.93
C LYS A 67 15.48 10.42 -13.97
N ALA A 68 15.91 11.16 -12.96
CA ALA A 68 16.80 10.66 -11.92
C ALA A 68 16.09 9.65 -11.01
N ALA A 69 14.86 9.94 -10.59
CA ALA A 69 14.02 9.04 -9.79
C ALA A 69 13.69 7.74 -10.55
N ALA A 70 13.42 7.81 -11.86
CA ALA A 70 13.18 6.63 -12.68
C ALA A 70 14.42 5.71 -12.75
N LYS A 71 15.63 6.27 -12.85
CA LYS A 71 16.88 5.49 -12.82
C LYS A 71 17.10 4.82 -11.46
N VAL A 72 16.84 5.54 -10.36
CA VAL A 72 16.94 4.99 -9.00
C VAL A 72 15.93 3.86 -8.79
N ALA A 73 14.67 4.06 -9.20
CA ALA A 73 13.63 3.04 -9.12
C ALA A 73 13.97 1.77 -9.91
N ASP A 74 14.57 1.89 -11.09
CA ASP A 74 15.00 0.72 -11.88
C ASP A 74 16.16 -0.03 -11.23
N THR A 75 17.10 0.66 -10.58
CA THR A 75 18.17 0.00 -9.80
C THR A 75 17.60 -0.73 -8.57
N GLN A 76 16.65 -0.11 -7.87
CA GLN A 76 15.97 -0.71 -6.73
C GLN A 76 15.16 -1.95 -7.14
N ARG A 77 14.38 -1.88 -8.23
CA ARG A 77 13.65 -3.04 -8.77
C ARG A 77 14.58 -4.21 -9.15
N LYS A 78 15.78 -3.91 -9.67
CA LYS A 78 16.79 -4.95 -9.96
C LYS A 78 17.36 -5.54 -8.67
N ALA A 79 17.61 -4.74 -7.64
CA ALA A 79 18.06 -5.21 -6.33
C ALA A 79 17.00 -6.07 -5.63
N GLU A 80 15.75 -5.61 -5.60
CA GLU A 80 14.61 -6.34 -5.04
C GLU A 80 14.38 -7.67 -5.77
N ARG A 81 14.50 -7.72 -7.09
CA ARG A 81 14.41 -8.98 -7.85
C ARG A 81 15.54 -9.95 -7.51
N LYS A 82 16.76 -9.46 -7.24
CA LYS A 82 17.87 -10.32 -6.78
C LYS A 82 17.60 -10.83 -5.37
N GLN A 83 17.16 -9.96 -4.46
CA GLN A 83 16.78 -10.34 -3.09
C GLN A 83 15.63 -11.34 -3.09
N LEU A 84 14.58 -11.17 -3.91
CA LEU A 84 13.50 -12.14 -4.03
C LEU A 84 14.00 -13.49 -4.53
N LYS A 85 14.94 -13.51 -5.49
CA LYS A 85 15.55 -14.76 -5.99
C LYS A 85 16.39 -15.44 -4.92
N GLU A 86 17.17 -14.69 -4.14
CA GLU A 86 17.96 -15.23 -3.03
C GLU A 86 17.05 -15.75 -1.91
N MET A 87 16.04 -14.98 -1.50
CA MET A 87 15.07 -15.38 -0.49
C MET A 87 14.31 -16.64 -0.92
N THR A 88 13.83 -16.71 -2.16
CA THR A 88 13.16 -17.92 -2.68
C THR A 88 14.11 -19.10 -2.84
N ALA A 89 15.39 -18.89 -3.14
CA ALA A 89 16.40 -19.95 -3.16
C ALA A 89 16.74 -20.46 -1.75
N LEU A 90 16.82 -19.57 -0.77
CA LEU A 90 17.01 -19.90 0.64
C LEU A 90 15.80 -20.64 1.19
N GLU A 91 14.58 -20.20 0.90
CA GLU A 91 13.35 -20.92 1.24
C GLU A 91 13.30 -22.31 0.60
N ARG A 92 13.75 -22.46 -0.64
CA ARG A 92 13.84 -23.79 -1.29
C ARG A 92 14.91 -24.67 -0.64
N LYS A 93 16.04 -24.11 -0.20
CA LYS A 93 17.07 -24.84 0.55
C LYS A 93 16.55 -25.25 1.94
N GLN A 94 15.86 -24.34 2.63
CA GLN A 94 15.23 -24.59 3.93
C GLN A 94 14.07 -25.60 3.83
N ALA A 95 13.27 -25.55 2.78
CA ALA A 95 12.24 -26.56 2.52
C ALA A 95 12.85 -27.93 2.17
N LYS A 96 13.97 -27.97 1.46
CA LYS A 96 14.72 -29.21 1.21
C LYS A 96 15.38 -29.75 2.49
N SER A 97 15.93 -28.90 3.35
CA SER A 97 16.50 -29.33 4.63
C SER A 97 15.42 -29.72 5.63
N ALA A 98 14.26 -29.06 5.63
CA ALA A 98 13.10 -29.45 6.43
C ALA A 98 12.55 -30.80 5.98
N ARG A 99 12.44 -31.06 4.66
CA ARG A 99 12.07 -32.38 4.13
C ARG A 99 13.09 -33.46 4.52
N LYS A 100 14.39 -33.16 4.48
CA LYS A 100 15.44 -34.08 4.94
C LYS A 100 15.46 -34.27 6.46
N ALA A 101 15.08 -33.25 7.23
CA ALA A 101 14.97 -33.32 8.68
C ALA A 101 13.71 -34.10 9.11
N GLU A 102 12.62 -33.99 8.35
CA GLU A 102 11.41 -34.80 8.51
C GLU A 102 11.65 -36.26 8.12
N GLU A 103 12.43 -36.51 7.05
CA GLU A 103 12.90 -37.85 6.65
C GLU A 103 13.91 -38.45 7.65
N ALA A 104 14.69 -37.61 8.35
CA ALA A 104 15.58 -38.04 9.43
C ALA A 104 14.85 -38.23 10.78
N ALA A 105 13.80 -37.47 11.05
CA ALA A 105 12.89 -37.64 12.19
C ALA A 105 11.95 -38.83 12.00
N ALA A 106 11.74 -39.28 10.76
CA ALA A 106 11.16 -40.57 10.40
C ALA A 106 12.13 -41.76 10.60
N LYS A 107 13.20 -41.62 11.40
CA LYS A 107 13.99 -42.76 11.90
C LYS A 107 13.37 -43.28 13.20
N PRO A 108 12.55 -44.34 13.14
CA PRO A 108 11.99 -45.01 14.30
C PRO A 108 13.04 -45.41 15.34
N THR A 109 12.68 -45.28 16.61
CA THR A 109 13.42 -45.90 17.72
C THR A 109 13.52 -47.42 17.50
N LYS A 110 14.49 -48.10 18.12
CA LYS A 110 14.79 -49.52 17.84
C LYS A 110 13.59 -50.48 18.02
N ALA A 111 12.52 -50.05 18.70
CA ALA A 111 11.26 -50.79 18.84
C ALA A 111 10.35 -50.71 17.59
N GLU A 112 10.29 -49.57 16.90
CA GLU A 112 9.48 -49.35 15.69
C GLU A 112 10.16 -49.86 14.41
N LYS A 113 11.49 -50.06 14.39
CA LYS A 113 12.20 -50.68 13.24
C LYS A 113 11.80 -52.14 12.98
N LYS A 114 11.25 -52.84 13.97
CA LYS A 114 10.79 -54.23 13.81
C LYS A 114 9.37 -54.29 13.24
N THR A 115 8.51 -53.35 13.60
CA THR A 115 7.16 -53.22 13.02
C THR A 115 7.24 -52.64 11.60
N ILE A 116 8.07 -51.63 11.38
CA ILE A 116 8.23 -51.02 10.05
C ILE A 116 8.95 -51.93 9.05
N LYS A 117 9.88 -52.80 9.48
CA LYS A 117 10.46 -53.82 8.57
C LYS A 117 9.48 -54.95 8.24
N ALA A 118 8.53 -55.24 9.12
CA ALA A 118 7.43 -56.15 8.81
C ALA A 118 6.45 -55.48 7.83
N GLU A 119 6.16 -54.19 8.03
CA GLU A 119 5.34 -53.37 7.15
C GLU A 119 5.98 -53.10 5.79
N GLU A 120 7.30 -52.90 5.70
CA GLU A 120 8.00 -52.66 4.44
C GLU A 120 8.07 -53.93 3.61
N LYS A 121 8.22 -55.11 4.24
CA LYS A 121 8.09 -56.41 3.56
C LYS A 121 6.67 -56.66 3.06
N MET A 122 5.66 -56.31 3.86
CA MET A 122 4.25 -56.41 3.46
C MET A 122 3.89 -55.39 2.37
N ALA A 123 4.43 -54.17 2.44
CA ALA A 123 4.23 -53.11 1.45
C ALA A 123 4.96 -53.41 0.14
N LYS A 124 6.12 -54.08 0.18
CA LYS A 124 6.79 -54.58 -1.03
C LYS A 124 6.04 -55.74 -1.68
N GLU A 125 5.37 -56.58 -0.90
CA GLU A 125 4.47 -57.62 -1.43
C GLU A 125 3.16 -57.03 -1.98
N LEU A 126 2.60 -56.00 -1.33
CA LEU A 126 1.43 -55.25 -1.79
C LEU A 126 1.73 -54.39 -3.04
N ALA A 127 2.94 -53.83 -3.15
CA ALA A 127 3.37 -53.04 -4.30
C ALA A 127 3.70 -53.89 -5.54
N LYS A 128 3.90 -55.20 -5.40
CA LYS A 128 4.05 -56.13 -6.53
C LYS A 128 2.72 -56.51 -7.19
N HIS A 129 1.58 -56.27 -6.53
CA HIS A 129 0.25 -56.54 -7.07
C HIS A 129 -0.75 -55.39 -6.81
N PRO A 130 -0.48 -54.17 -7.33
CA PRO A 130 -1.38 -53.02 -7.13
C PRO A 130 -2.73 -53.18 -7.86
N GLN A 131 -2.83 -54.12 -8.79
CA GLN A 131 -4.07 -54.36 -9.56
C GLN A 131 -5.08 -55.26 -8.83
N THR A 132 -4.69 -55.92 -7.74
CA THR A 132 -5.59 -56.86 -7.05
C THR A 132 -6.49 -56.22 -6.00
N LEU A 133 -6.33 -54.95 -5.64
CA LEU A 133 -7.17 -54.33 -4.60
C LEU A 133 -8.56 -53.94 -5.10
N PHE A 134 -8.68 -53.53 -6.36
CA PHE A 134 -9.97 -53.20 -6.97
C PHE A 134 -10.74 -54.45 -7.41
N GLU A 135 -10.07 -55.48 -7.95
CA GLU A 135 -10.69 -56.78 -8.29
C GLU A 135 -11.10 -57.61 -7.06
N ARG A 136 -10.52 -57.33 -5.90
CA ARG A 136 -10.75 -58.08 -4.65
C ARG A 136 -11.71 -57.35 -3.71
N ALA A 137 -12.06 -56.10 -4.01
CA ALA A 137 -13.15 -55.38 -3.37
C ALA A 137 -14.54 -55.85 -3.86
N THR A 138 -14.62 -56.48 -5.04
CA THR A 138 -15.83 -57.09 -5.61
C THR A 138 -16.06 -58.53 -5.14
N ASP A 139 -15.08 -59.18 -4.51
CA ASP A 139 -15.23 -60.51 -3.92
C ASP A 139 -15.68 -60.41 -2.44
N PRO A 140 -16.90 -60.88 -2.07
CA PRO A 140 -17.47 -60.70 -0.75
C PRO A 140 -16.63 -61.33 0.37
N LYS A 141 -15.81 -62.33 0.05
CA LYS A 141 -14.92 -62.99 1.02
C LYS A 141 -13.71 -62.11 1.38
N SER A 142 -13.28 -61.29 0.42
CA SER A 142 -12.16 -60.39 0.58
C SER A 142 -12.57 -59.05 1.18
N ALA A 143 -13.79 -58.58 0.91
CA ALA A 143 -14.39 -57.44 1.61
C ALA A 143 -14.51 -57.68 3.14
N LYS A 144 -14.88 -58.90 3.56
CA LYS A 144 -14.91 -59.28 5.00
C LYS A 144 -13.53 -59.25 5.64
N ARG A 145 -12.48 -59.66 4.91
CA ARG A 145 -11.10 -59.61 5.39
C ARG A 145 -10.59 -58.18 5.46
N ALA A 146 -10.88 -57.34 4.47
CA ALA A 146 -10.56 -55.92 4.48
C ALA A 146 -11.24 -55.20 5.65
N LEU A 147 -12.53 -55.48 5.93
CA LEU A 147 -13.24 -54.95 7.09
C LEU A 147 -12.64 -55.40 8.43
N SER A 148 -12.19 -56.66 8.53
CA SER A 148 -11.53 -57.15 9.75
C SER A 148 -10.19 -56.45 10.01
N VAL A 149 -9.40 -56.22 8.96
CA VAL A 149 -8.11 -55.50 9.04
C VAL A 149 -8.35 -54.02 9.32
N ALA A 150 -9.33 -53.41 8.67
CA ALA A 150 -9.72 -52.02 8.92
C ALA A 150 -10.25 -51.81 10.35
N LYS A 151 -10.84 -52.81 11.00
CA LYS A 151 -11.30 -52.69 12.41
C LYS A 151 -10.16 -52.75 13.41
N VAL A 152 -9.04 -53.40 13.07
CA VAL A 152 -7.83 -53.50 13.91
C VAL A 152 -6.92 -52.28 13.68
N ILE A 153 -6.75 -51.86 12.43
CA ILE A 153 -5.86 -50.75 12.06
C ILE A 153 -6.59 -49.39 12.13
N GLY A 154 -7.92 -49.39 11.98
CA GLY A 154 -8.77 -48.20 11.96
C GLY A 154 -8.59 -47.25 13.14
N PRO A 155 -8.51 -47.70 14.41
CA PRO A 155 -8.36 -46.79 15.56
C PRO A 155 -7.04 -46.00 15.54
N VAL A 156 -6.00 -46.55 14.91
CA VAL A 156 -4.67 -45.92 14.85
C VAL A 156 -4.53 -45.07 13.59
N LEU A 157 -5.08 -45.53 12.46
CA LEU A 157 -5.02 -44.80 11.19
C LEU A 157 -6.07 -43.69 11.09
N ALA A 158 -7.21 -43.79 11.78
CA ALA A 158 -8.25 -42.76 11.80
C ALA A 158 -7.74 -41.39 12.28
N PRO A 159 -7.04 -41.26 13.43
CA PRO A 159 -6.53 -39.96 13.88
C PRO A 159 -5.41 -39.42 12.98
N LEU A 160 -4.62 -40.29 12.34
CA LEU A 160 -3.56 -39.89 11.40
C LEU A 160 -4.12 -39.41 10.06
N ALA A 161 -5.12 -40.12 9.52
CA ALA A 161 -5.84 -39.70 8.32
C ALA A 161 -6.62 -38.40 8.57
N LEU A 162 -7.21 -38.24 9.76
CA LEU A 162 -7.87 -37.00 10.15
C LEU A 162 -6.88 -35.83 10.20
N ARG A 163 -5.69 -36.01 10.80
CA ARG A 163 -4.62 -34.99 10.81
C ARG A 163 -4.08 -34.68 9.42
N ALA A 164 -3.96 -35.67 8.54
CA ALA A 164 -3.54 -35.46 7.16
C ALA A 164 -4.61 -34.70 6.35
N ALA A 165 -5.90 -34.96 6.61
CA ALA A 165 -7.01 -34.27 5.97
C ALA A 165 -7.14 -32.81 6.45
N THR A 166 -6.89 -32.51 7.73
CA THR A 166 -7.06 -31.16 8.29
C THR A 166 -5.78 -30.31 8.23
N GLY A 167 -4.59 -30.91 8.28
CA GLY A 167 -3.31 -30.19 8.37
C GLY A 167 -2.90 -29.41 7.11
N THR A 168 -3.51 -29.70 5.96
CA THR A 168 -3.21 -28.96 4.71
C THR A 168 -3.72 -27.52 4.76
N ARG A 169 -4.82 -27.26 5.49
CA ARG A 169 -5.40 -25.92 5.68
C ARG A 169 -4.55 -25.09 6.64
N ASP A 170 -4.14 -25.69 7.75
CA ASP A 170 -3.32 -25.04 8.78
C ASP A 170 -1.99 -24.56 8.20
N TRP A 171 -1.37 -25.31 7.29
CA TRP A 171 -0.12 -24.87 6.66
C TRP A 171 -0.29 -23.63 5.76
N MET A 172 -1.40 -23.54 5.03
CA MET A 172 -1.72 -22.38 4.19
C MET A 172 -2.11 -21.16 5.02
N ASP A 173 -2.90 -21.36 6.07
CA ASP A 173 -3.30 -20.29 6.97
C ASP A 173 -2.13 -19.83 7.85
N SER A 174 -1.20 -20.71 8.24
CA SER A 174 0.06 -20.35 8.90
C SER A 174 0.93 -19.46 8.02
N ARG A 175 1.07 -19.78 6.72
CA ARG A 175 1.83 -18.93 5.78
C ARG A 175 1.16 -17.56 5.55
N ARG A 176 -0.16 -17.48 5.65
CA ARG A 176 -0.90 -16.21 5.57
C ARG A 176 -0.78 -15.42 6.87
N ALA A 177 -0.90 -16.07 8.02
CA ALA A 177 -0.67 -15.49 9.34
C ALA A 177 0.69 -14.80 9.42
N VAL A 178 1.76 -15.51 9.01
CA VAL A 178 3.13 -14.96 9.00
C VAL A 178 3.27 -13.74 8.08
N LYS A 179 2.53 -13.69 6.96
CA LYS A 179 2.54 -12.52 6.06
C LYS A 179 1.71 -11.34 6.59
N LEU A 180 0.71 -11.62 7.41
CA LEU A 180 -0.22 -10.64 7.94
C LEU A 180 0.18 -10.13 9.33
N GLY A 181 1.07 -10.83 10.04
CA GLY A 181 1.45 -10.49 11.41
C GLY A 181 0.31 -10.72 12.42
N VAL A 182 -0.70 -11.52 12.05
CA VAL A 182 -1.93 -11.76 12.81
C VAL A 182 -1.99 -13.24 13.22
N PRO A 183 -2.48 -13.58 14.43
CA PRO A 183 -2.54 -14.97 14.90
C PRO A 183 -3.48 -15.82 14.02
N ILE A 184 -3.16 -17.12 13.89
CA ILE A 184 -3.75 -18.06 12.89
C ILE A 184 -5.29 -18.13 12.97
N ASN A 185 -5.85 -17.97 14.16
CA ASN A 185 -7.27 -17.94 14.46
C ASN A 185 -8.02 -16.71 13.90
N GLU A 186 -7.32 -15.62 13.59
CA GLU A 186 -7.91 -14.38 13.05
C GLU A 186 -7.68 -14.22 11.53
N VAL A 187 -6.87 -15.09 10.92
CA VAL A 187 -6.65 -15.12 9.46
C VAL A 187 -7.95 -15.32 8.68
N GLY A 188 -8.96 -15.92 9.31
CA GLY A 188 -10.32 -16.03 8.80
C GLY A 188 -11.01 -14.69 8.56
N ALA A 189 -10.79 -13.71 9.45
CA ALA A 189 -11.42 -12.40 9.41
C ALA A 189 -10.82 -11.52 8.30
N TYR A 190 -9.51 -11.65 8.05
CA TYR A 190 -8.77 -10.84 7.09
C TYR A 190 -8.63 -11.51 5.72
N LYS A 191 -9.73 -12.07 5.20
CA LYS A 191 -9.76 -12.75 3.89
C LYS A 191 -10.18 -11.80 2.78
N GLY A 192 -9.52 -11.93 1.62
CA GLY A 192 -9.90 -11.25 0.39
C GLY A 192 -8.89 -10.17 -0.05
N PRO A 193 -9.29 -9.32 -1.01
CA PRO A 193 -8.39 -8.35 -1.64
C PRO A 193 -7.88 -7.25 -0.69
N THR A 194 -8.64 -6.91 0.36
CA THR A 194 -8.33 -5.84 1.32
C THR A 194 -7.83 -6.36 2.67
N GLY A 195 -8.00 -7.66 2.93
CA GLY A 195 -7.74 -8.25 4.25
C GLY A 195 -6.33 -7.99 4.79
N ALA A 196 -5.32 -7.94 3.91
CA ALA A 196 -3.96 -7.62 4.35
C ALA A 196 -3.79 -6.21 4.92
N VAL A 197 -4.52 -5.23 4.38
CA VAL A 197 -4.48 -3.85 4.84
C VAL A 197 -5.35 -3.67 6.09
N GLU A 198 -6.50 -4.38 6.15
CA GLU A 198 -7.37 -4.40 7.34
C GLU A 198 -6.66 -5.00 8.56
N ALA A 199 -5.94 -6.12 8.38
CA ALA A 199 -5.10 -6.72 9.42
C ALA A 199 -4.10 -5.71 10.00
N ARG A 200 -3.46 -4.92 9.12
CA ARG A 200 -2.47 -3.93 9.54
C ARG A 200 -3.10 -2.73 10.23
N LEU A 201 -4.27 -2.26 9.76
CA LEU A 201 -5.04 -1.20 10.41
C LEU A 201 -5.37 -1.59 11.86
N ASP A 202 -5.87 -2.80 12.07
CA ASP A 202 -6.26 -3.28 13.40
C ASP A 202 -5.03 -3.48 14.30
N GLY A 203 -3.94 -4.04 13.77
CA GLY A 203 -2.68 -4.18 14.50
C GLY A 203 -2.08 -2.84 14.93
N LEU A 204 -2.08 -1.84 14.04
CA LEU A 204 -1.57 -0.51 14.34
C LEU A 204 -2.46 0.22 15.35
N ARG A 205 -3.79 0.10 15.21
CA ARG A 205 -4.77 0.62 16.18
C ARG A 205 -4.55 0.03 17.57
N SER A 206 -4.34 -1.28 17.66
CA SER A 206 -4.03 -1.95 18.93
C SER A 206 -2.73 -1.41 19.55
N SER A 207 -1.68 -1.27 18.74
CA SER A 207 -0.37 -0.79 19.18
C SER A 207 -0.41 0.67 19.68
N ILE A 208 -1.15 1.54 19.00
CA ILE A 208 -1.35 2.94 19.44
C ILE A 208 -2.14 2.99 20.75
N ASN A 209 -3.16 2.16 20.90
CA ASN A 209 -3.95 2.10 22.14
C ASN A 209 -3.12 1.57 23.31
N ASP A 210 -2.23 0.61 23.08
CA ASP A 210 -1.27 0.11 24.08
C ASP A 210 -0.24 1.20 24.46
N LEU A 211 0.26 1.98 23.49
CA LEU A 211 1.12 3.13 23.80
C LEU A 211 0.39 4.15 24.68
N ARG A 212 -0.86 4.47 24.34
CA ARG A 212 -1.70 5.41 25.13
C ARG A 212 -1.97 4.89 26.53
N SER A 213 -2.24 3.59 26.71
CA SER A 213 -2.50 3.01 28.04
C SER A 213 -1.24 3.02 28.91
N ARG A 214 -0.06 2.77 28.33
CA ARG A 214 1.22 2.79 29.04
C ARG A 214 1.70 4.19 29.39
N ARG A 215 1.39 5.19 28.56
CA ARG A 215 1.83 6.58 28.73
C ARG A 215 0.66 7.58 28.79
N SER A 216 -0.34 7.26 29.60
CA SER A 216 -1.55 8.08 29.76
C SER A 216 -1.32 9.47 30.38
N GLY A 217 -0.16 9.69 31.01
CA GLY A 217 0.23 10.98 31.57
C GLY A 217 0.94 11.92 30.60
N ASP A 218 1.30 11.46 29.40
CA ASP A 218 1.98 12.27 28.38
C ASP A 218 0.95 12.84 27.40
N LEU A 219 0.83 14.18 27.41
CA LEU A 219 -0.10 14.91 26.54
C LEU A 219 0.27 14.75 25.05
N GLN A 220 1.54 14.62 24.70
CA GLN A 220 1.97 14.44 23.31
C GLN A 220 1.51 13.08 22.79
N VAL A 221 1.73 12.01 23.56
CA VAL A 221 1.27 10.66 23.21
C VAL A 221 -0.25 10.57 23.15
N THR A 222 -0.95 11.21 24.08
CA THR A 222 -2.43 11.20 24.07
C THR A 222 -2.99 11.88 22.83
N ARG A 223 -2.44 13.05 22.46
CA ARG A 223 -2.84 13.78 21.25
C ARG A 223 -2.48 13.01 19.98
N PHE A 224 -1.29 12.42 19.93
CA PHE A 224 -0.89 11.55 18.83
C PHE A 224 -1.86 10.39 18.66
N ALA A 225 -2.19 9.68 19.75
CA ALA A 225 -3.10 8.55 19.72
C ALA A 225 -4.50 8.95 19.24
N GLU A 226 -5.01 10.11 19.63
CA GLU A 226 -6.30 10.64 19.17
C GLU A 226 -6.28 10.92 17.65
N VAL A 227 -5.28 11.67 17.19
CA VAL A 227 -5.12 12.02 15.76
C VAL A 227 -4.92 10.77 14.91
N ALA A 228 -4.07 9.84 15.36
CA ALA A 228 -3.79 8.60 14.64
C ALA A 228 -5.02 7.69 14.57
N ASN A 229 -5.82 7.57 15.63
CA ASN A 229 -7.07 6.82 15.63
C ASN A 229 -8.12 7.43 14.68
N GLY A 230 -8.20 8.77 14.61
CA GLY A 230 -9.02 9.47 13.63
C GLY A 230 -8.63 9.09 12.19
N ARG A 231 -7.34 9.21 11.87
CA ARG A 231 -6.80 8.83 10.55
C ARG A 231 -7.05 7.36 10.21
N ILE A 232 -6.82 6.45 11.16
CA ILE A 232 -7.08 5.02 10.96
C ILE A 232 -8.56 4.78 10.61
N THR A 233 -9.48 5.50 11.25
CA THR A 233 -10.92 5.40 10.94
C THR A 233 -11.24 5.83 9.52
N ASP A 234 -10.65 6.93 9.05
CA ASP A 234 -10.80 7.41 7.67
C ASP A 234 -10.20 6.41 6.66
N LEU A 235 -9.02 5.86 6.97
CA LEU A 235 -8.37 4.83 6.15
C LEU A 235 -9.21 3.55 6.08
N THR A 236 -9.84 3.12 7.18
CA THR A 236 -10.78 1.99 7.18
C THR A 236 -11.95 2.26 6.22
N ALA A 237 -12.51 3.47 6.22
CA ALA A 237 -13.57 3.84 5.28
C ALA A 237 -13.08 3.81 3.82
N ALA A 238 -11.86 4.31 3.55
CA ALA A 238 -11.25 4.27 2.23
C ALA A 238 -11.00 2.83 1.73
N VAL A 239 -10.54 1.93 2.62
CA VAL A 239 -10.34 0.52 2.30
C VAL A 239 -11.66 -0.17 1.97
N ARG A 240 -12.73 0.08 2.73
CA ARG A 240 -14.08 -0.43 2.41
C ARG A 240 -14.58 0.08 1.08
N ALA A 241 -14.40 1.38 0.79
CA ALA A 241 -14.75 1.96 -0.51
C ALA A 241 -13.92 1.35 -1.66
N SER A 242 -12.70 0.89 -1.41
CA SER A 242 -11.85 0.28 -2.42
C SER A 242 -12.37 -1.09 -2.92
N VAL A 243 -13.21 -1.77 -2.14
CA VAL A 243 -13.75 -3.10 -2.50
C VAL A 243 -14.61 -3.03 -3.76
N SER A 244 -15.38 -1.96 -3.95
CA SER A 244 -16.21 -1.74 -5.15
C SER A 244 -15.42 -1.25 -6.36
N MET A 245 -14.14 -0.90 -6.20
CA MET A 245 -13.30 -0.40 -7.29
C MET A 245 -12.75 -1.53 -8.18
N PRO A 246 -12.53 -1.27 -9.48
CA PRO A 246 -11.80 -2.18 -10.37
C PRO A 246 -10.38 -2.47 -9.86
N ALA A 247 -9.84 -3.65 -10.18
CA ALA A 247 -8.58 -4.15 -9.60
C ALA A 247 -7.37 -3.21 -9.76
N GLY A 248 -7.22 -2.51 -10.89
CA GLY A 248 -6.14 -1.54 -11.10
C GLY A 248 -6.24 -0.34 -10.18
N ARG A 249 -7.44 0.26 -10.06
CA ARG A 249 -7.69 1.40 -9.18
C ARG A 249 -7.58 0.99 -7.70
N ARG A 250 -8.15 -0.16 -7.33
CA ARG A 250 -8.07 -0.71 -5.98
C ARG A 250 -6.63 -0.88 -5.52
N ARG A 251 -5.72 -1.40 -6.35
CA ARG A 251 -4.30 -1.54 -6.01
C ARG A 251 -3.63 -0.21 -5.69
N ASN A 252 -3.90 0.83 -6.49
CA ASN A 252 -3.35 2.17 -6.26
C ASN A 252 -3.89 2.80 -4.97
N THR A 253 -5.19 2.63 -4.70
CA THR A 253 -5.80 3.09 -3.44
C THR A 253 -5.17 2.36 -2.25
N LEU A 254 -5.05 1.03 -2.31
CA LEU A 254 -4.45 0.23 -1.24
C LEU A 254 -2.96 0.53 -1.06
N SER A 255 -2.21 0.88 -2.12
CA SER A 255 -0.82 1.31 -1.96
C SER A 255 -0.70 2.68 -1.29
N ALA A 256 -1.60 3.61 -1.60
CA ALA A 256 -1.66 4.92 -0.94
C ALA A 256 -1.99 4.76 0.55
N VAL A 257 -3.00 3.94 0.88
CA VAL A 257 -3.33 3.61 2.28
C VAL A 257 -2.12 2.99 3.00
N ASN A 258 -1.38 2.08 2.35
CA ASN A 258 -0.18 1.50 2.97
C ASN A 258 0.92 2.54 3.21
N ALA A 259 1.07 3.55 2.36
CA ALA A 259 2.03 4.63 2.57
C ALA A 259 1.65 5.47 3.80
N GLU A 260 0.36 5.81 3.96
CA GLU A 260 -0.15 6.49 5.16
C GLU A 260 0.07 5.67 6.43
N LEU A 261 -0.20 4.36 6.37
CA LEU A 261 0.07 3.46 7.50
C LEU A 261 1.55 3.42 7.87
N ASN A 262 2.46 3.45 6.89
CA ASN A 262 3.91 3.51 7.17
C ASN A 262 4.29 4.82 7.87
N GLN A 263 3.64 5.95 7.53
CA GLN A 263 3.89 7.22 8.18
C GLN A 263 3.43 7.20 9.64
N ILE A 264 2.23 6.67 9.91
CA ILE A 264 1.71 6.52 11.28
C ILE A 264 2.59 5.56 12.09
N ASP A 265 3.09 4.49 11.47
CA ASP A 265 4.00 3.54 12.11
C ASP A 265 5.35 4.18 12.46
N ALA A 266 5.90 5.02 11.56
CA ALA A 266 7.10 5.80 11.84
C ALA A 266 6.89 6.79 13.00
N ASP A 267 5.74 7.47 13.03
CA ASP A 267 5.36 8.36 14.13
C ASP A 267 5.17 7.56 15.44
N LEU A 268 4.60 6.36 15.38
CA LEU A 268 4.48 5.48 16.55
C LEU A 268 5.87 5.11 17.09
N MET A 269 6.81 4.74 16.22
CA MET A 269 8.18 4.40 16.62
C MET A 269 8.91 5.59 17.22
N SER A 270 8.70 6.81 16.72
CA SER A 270 9.35 8.00 17.27
C SER A 270 8.92 8.25 18.72
N HIS A 271 7.63 8.10 19.03
CA HIS A 271 7.09 8.24 20.39
C HIS A 271 7.51 7.09 21.32
N LEU A 272 7.76 5.88 20.78
CA LEU A 272 8.28 4.75 21.56
C LEU A 272 9.75 4.92 21.93
N VAL A 273 10.55 5.51 21.05
CA VAL A 273 12.00 5.71 21.26
C VAL A 273 12.29 6.95 22.09
N GLN A 274 11.50 8.02 21.96
CA GLN A 274 11.58 9.18 22.86
C GLN A 274 11.07 8.77 24.25
N ARG A 275 12.00 8.39 25.13
CA ARG A 275 11.77 8.16 26.56
C ARG A 275 11.97 9.45 27.33
#